data_AF-A0A917KJZ5-F1
#
_entry.id   AF-A0A917KJZ5-F1
#
_cell.length_a   1.000
_cell.length_b   1.000
_cell.length_c   1.000
_cell.angle_alpha   90.00
_cell.angle_beta   90.00
_cell.angle_gamma   90.00
#
_symmetry.space_group_name_H-M   'P 1'
#
loop_
_entity.id
_entity.type
_entity.pdbx_description
1 polymer ?
#
loop_
_entity_poly.entity_id
_entity_poly.type
_entity_poly.pdbx_seq_one_letter_code
_entity_poly.pdbx_strand_id
1 'polypeptide(L)'
;MADHVCDHVVFGVEPTGHYWMNLAQFLRQHGIDVVLVNPLHVKKSKELDDNNPTKNDHKDARVISQLVKDGRYSVPNIPKDVYAELRVGMNQRERLLEDIKRVQVRIHNWLDRFFPEFTEVFRDWEGKAVLVCL
;
A
#
# COMPACT_ATOMS: atom_id res chain seq x y z
N MET A 1 44.76 -0.62 -3.52
CA MET A 1 43.29 -0.64 -3.63
C MET A 1 42.87 -2.03 -3.23
N ALA A 2 42.28 -2.20 -2.05
CA ALA A 2 41.84 -3.52 -1.61
C ALA A 2 40.57 -3.86 -2.39
N ASP A 3 40.63 -4.89 -3.23
CA ASP A 3 39.45 -5.50 -3.83
C ASP A 3 38.64 -6.12 -2.69
N HIS A 4 37.67 -5.35 -2.19
CA HIS A 4 36.61 -5.91 -1.38
C HIS A 4 35.75 -6.76 -2.31
N VAL A 5 36.02 -8.06 -2.34
CA VAL A 5 35.15 -9.05 -2.97
C VAL A 5 33.85 -9.07 -2.17
N CYS A 6 32.90 -8.25 -2.58
CA CYS A 6 31.55 -8.27 -2.04
C CYS A 6 30.76 -9.34 -2.79
N ASP A 7 30.86 -10.59 -2.32
CA ASP A 7 30.12 -11.72 -2.88
C ASP A 7 28.60 -11.64 -2.65
N HIS A 8 28.15 -10.73 -1.77
CA HIS A 8 26.76 -10.62 -1.35
C HIS A 8 26.21 -9.20 -1.54
N VAL A 9 25.23 -9.05 -2.42
CA VAL A 9 24.56 -7.77 -2.71
C VAL A 9 23.17 -7.77 -2.08
N VAL A 10 22.87 -6.73 -1.30
CA VAL A 10 21.55 -6.51 -0.70
C VAL A 10 20.93 -5.25 -1.28
N PHE A 11 19.69 -5.37 -1.76
CA PHE A 11 18.91 -4.28 -2.31
C PHE A 11 17.93 -3.74 -1.27
N GLY A 12 18.20 -2.53 -0.76
CA GLY A 12 17.35 -1.83 0.20
C GLY A 12 16.32 -0.94 -0.47
N VAL A 13 15.05 -1.06 -0.09
CA VAL A 13 13.96 -0.25 -0.65
C VAL A 13 13.11 0.38 0.44
N GLU A 14 12.81 1.66 0.29
CA GLU A 14 11.73 2.32 1.02
C GLU A 14 10.40 2.05 0.29
N PRO A 15 9.42 1.37 0.91
CA PRO A 15 8.17 1.02 0.26
C PRO A 15 7.27 2.26 0.12
N THR A 16 7.45 3.02 -0.97
CA THR A 16 6.55 4.10 -1.37
C THR A 16 5.69 3.64 -2.55
N GLY A 17 4.50 3.09 -2.26
CA GLY A 17 3.59 2.57 -3.29
C GLY A 17 3.94 1.15 -3.74
N HIS A 18 3.58 0.80 -4.98
CA HIS A 18 3.60 -0.58 -5.49
C HIS A 18 4.76 -0.89 -6.46
N TYR A 19 5.45 0.13 -6.98
CA TYR A 19 6.46 -0.03 -8.04
C TYR A 19 7.62 -0.95 -7.65
N TRP A 20 8.00 -0.96 -6.36
CA TRP A 20 9.10 -1.80 -5.88
C TRP A 20 8.78 -3.30 -5.92
N MET A 21 7.52 -3.72 -5.97
CA MET A 21 7.14 -5.13 -5.87
C MET A 21 7.61 -5.95 -7.07
N ASN A 22 7.44 -5.40 -8.28
CA ASN A 22 7.87 -6.07 -9.52
C ASN A 22 9.40 -6.18 -9.58
N LEU A 23 10.10 -5.10 -9.23
CA LEU A 23 11.56 -5.08 -9.18
C LEU A 23 12.08 -6.04 -8.10
N ALA A 24 11.45 -6.07 -6.92
CA ALA A 24 11.80 -6.99 -5.85
C ALA A 24 11.63 -8.45 -6.26
N GLN A 25 10.58 -8.78 -7.03
CA GLN A 25 10.36 -10.11 -7.56
C GLN A 25 11.45 -10.49 -8.57
N PHE A 26 11.78 -9.60 -9.50
CA PHE A 26 12.84 -9.82 -10.49
C PHE A 26 14.21 -10.05 -9.82
N LEU A 27 14.58 -9.19 -8.85
CA LEU A 27 15.86 -9.31 -8.14
C LEU A 27 15.95 -10.60 -7.32
N ARG A 28 14.86 -10.99 -6.64
CA ARG A 28 14.80 -12.27 -5.92
C ARG A 28 14.94 -13.48 -6.83
N GLN A 29 14.40 -13.44 -8.06
CA GLN A 29 14.58 -14.51 -9.04
C GLN A 29 16.04 -14.66 -9.50
N HIS A 30 16.84 -13.59 -9.41
CA HIS A 30 18.27 -13.58 -9.73
C HIS A 30 19.17 -13.81 -8.51
N GLY A 31 18.60 -14.19 -7.36
CA GLY A 31 19.37 -14.49 -6.14
C GLY A 31 19.85 -13.26 -5.36
N ILE A 32 19.29 -12.07 -5.63
CA ILE A 32 19.63 -10.83 -4.90
C ILE A 32 18.62 -10.64 -3.76
N ASP A 33 19.13 -10.45 -2.54
CA ASP A 33 18.30 -10.20 -1.37
C ASP A 33 17.69 -8.80 -1.40
N VAL A 34 16.37 -8.75 -1.21
CA VAL A 34 15.62 -7.50 -1.17
C VAL A 34 15.09 -7.27 0.24
N VAL A 35 15.40 -6.11 0.79
CA VAL A 35 15.03 -5.70 2.15
C VAL A 35 14.25 -4.39 2.13
N LEU A 36 13.29 -4.27 3.03
CA LEU A 36 12.47 -3.06 3.19
C LEU A 36 12.96 -2.23 4.37
N VAL A 37 13.09 -0.93 4.16
CA VAL A 37 13.38 0.04 5.21
C VAL A 37 12.12 0.83 5.51
N ASN A 38 11.76 0.95 6.79
CA ASN A 38 10.56 1.66 7.21
C ASN A 38 10.69 3.17 6.87
N PRO A 39 9.74 3.78 6.12
CA PRO A 39 9.74 5.21 5.82
C PRO A 39 9.90 6.12 7.05
N LEU A 40 9.33 5.70 8.19
CA LEU A 40 9.47 6.42 9.46
C LEU A 40 10.92 6.46 9.96
N HIS A 41 11.68 5.38 9.75
CA HIS A 41 13.10 5.33 10.12
C HIS A 41 13.94 6.17 9.17
N VAL A 42 13.64 6.11 7.86
CA VAL A 42 14.28 6.96 6.86
C VAL A 42 14.10 8.43 7.21
N LYS A 43 12.88 8.85 7.53
CA LYS A 43 12.56 10.24 7.92
C LYS A 43 13.32 10.68 9.18
N LYS A 44 13.31 9.87 10.24
CA LYS A 44 14.02 10.18 11.49
C LYS A 44 15.53 10.27 11.30
N SER A 45 16.12 9.39 10.49
CA SER A 45 17.54 9.44 10.17
C SER A 45 17.89 10.68 9.34
N LYS A 46 17.04 11.07 8.38
CA LYS A 46 17.22 12.33 7.64
C LYS A 46 17.19 13.55 8.57
N GLU A 47 16.27 13.60 9.53
CA GLU A 47 16.18 14.71 10.50
C GLU A 47 17.40 14.78 11.43
N LEU A 48 18.03 13.66 11.74
CA LEU A 48 19.24 13.60 12.58
C LEU A 48 20.51 13.97 11.81
N ASP A 49 20.64 13.50 10.56
CA ASP A 49 21.85 13.66 9.75
C ASP A 49 21.86 14.96 8.92
N ASP A 50 20.70 15.48 8.53
CA ASP A 50 20.56 16.57 7.57
C ASP A 50 19.74 17.71 8.19
N ASN A 51 20.43 18.74 8.70
CA ASN A 51 19.81 20.00 9.14
C ASN A 51 19.33 20.87 7.96
N ASN A 52 19.28 20.33 6.73
CA ASN A 52 18.91 21.08 5.53
C ASN A 52 17.82 20.33 4.71
N PRO A 53 16.64 20.93 4.48
CA PRO A 53 15.49 20.30 3.83
C PRO A 53 15.60 20.11 2.31
N THR A 54 16.81 20.00 1.76
CA THR A 54 17.01 19.84 0.31
C THR A 54 16.78 18.39 -0.10
N LYS A 55 15.69 18.14 -0.86
CA LYS A 55 15.42 16.84 -1.49
C LYS A 55 16.56 16.48 -2.45
N ASN A 56 17.24 15.36 -2.19
CA ASN A 56 18.29 14.85 -3.04
C ASN A 56 18.31 13.32 -2.98
N ASP A 57 18.02 12.66 -4.11
CA ASP A 57 17.94 11.20 -4.20
C ASP A 57 19.24 10.49 -3.80
N HIS A 58 20.41 11.13 -4.00
CA HIS A 58 21.69 10.58 -3.55
C HIS A 58 21.81 10.55 -2.02
N LYS A 59 21.26 11.55 -1.33
CA LYS A 59 21.23 11.57 0.14
C LYS A 59 20.27 10.51 0.65
N ASP A 60 19.12 10.37 0.01
CA ASP A 60 18.11 9.39 0.36
C ASP A 60 18.64 7.95 0.21
N ALA A 61 19.30 7.65 -0.90
CA ALA A 61 19.98 6.38 -1.12
C ALA A 61 21.06 6.10 -0.05
N ARG A 62 21.81 7.13 0.35
CA ARG A 62 22.83 7.01 1.39
C ARG A 62 22.20 6.69 2.76
N VAL A 63 21.13 7.37 3.16
CA VAL A 63 20.42 7.10 4.42
C VAL A 63 19.86 5.67 4.43
N ILE A 64 19.23 5.24 3.32
CA ILE A 64 18.73 3.88 3.17
C ILE A 64 19.87 2.86 3.29
N SER A 65 21.00 3.09 2.60
CA SER A 65 22.16 2.19 2.67
C SER A 65 22.73 2.06 4.08
N GLN A 66 22.74 3.15 4.85
CA GLN A 66 23.22 3.17 6.22
C GLN A 66 22.26 2.40 7.15
N LEU A 67 20.94 2.59 6.99
CA LEU A 67 19.93 1.83 7.72
C LEU A 67 19.98 0.33 7.41
N VAL A 68 20.26 -0.04 6.16
CA VAL A 68 20.45 -1.44 5.77
C VAL A 68 21.72 -2.01 6.41
N LYS A 69 22.83 -1.28 6.35
CA LYS A 69 24.10 -1.67 7.00
C LYS A 69 23.93 -1.89 8.51
N ASP A 70 23.13 -1.05 9.15
CA ASP A 70 22.85 -1.10 10.59
C ASP A 70 21.81 -2.19 10.96
N GLY A 71 21.36 -3.01 9.99
CA GLY A 71 20.40 -4.09 10.22
C GLY A 71 18.97 -3.62 10.48
N ARG A 72 18.67 -2.32 10.28
CA ARG A 72 17.36 -1.70 10.55
C ARG A 72 16.39 -1.85 9.38
N TYR A 73 16.27 -3.07 8.88
CA TYR A 73 15.40 -3.42 7.75
C TYR A 73 14.48 -4.60 8.11
N SER A 74 13.49 -4.85 7.26
CA SER A 74 12.57 -5.98 7.36
C SER A 74 12.59 -6.75 6.05
N VAL A 75 12.61 -8.07 6.11
CA VAL A 75 12.52 -8.90 4.91
C VAL A 75 11.05 -8.97 4.48
N PRO A 76 10.68 -8.50 3.27
CA PRO A 76 9.30 -8.56 2.81
C PRO A 76 8.87 -10.02 2.66
N ASN A 77 7.81 -10.39 3.36
CA ASN A 77 7.08 -11.62 3.07
C ASN A 77 6.18 -11.35 1.85
N ILE A 78 6.65 -11.79 0.67
CA ILE A 78 5.88 -11.72 -0.55
C ILE A 78 5.12 -13.05 -0.62
N PRO A 79 3.78 -13.04 -0.48
CA PRO A 79 2.99 -14.26 -0.58
C PRO A 79 3.24 -14.91 -1.94
N LYS A 80 3.39 -16.23 -1.97
CA LYS A 80 3.58 -17.00 -3.20
C LYS A 80 2.28 -17.71 -3.58
N ASP A 81 2.09 -17.90 -4.88
CA ASP A 81 1.03 -18.70 -5.49
C ASP A 81 -0.36 -18.34 -4.94
N VAL A 82 -1.06 -19.31 -4.35
CA VAL A 82 -2.43 -19.18 -3.84
C VAL A 82 -2.59 -18.01 -2.86
N TYR A 83 -1.59 -17.75 -2.01
CA TYR A 83 -1.69 -16.65 -1.04
C TYR A 83 -1.55 -15.27 -1.70
N ALA A 84 -0.83 -15.17 -2.81
CA ALA A 84 -0.74 -13.94 -3.59
C ALA A 84 -2.10 -13.63 -4.22
N GLU A 85 -2.71 -14.64 -4.85
CA GLU A 85 -4.03 -14.54 -5.47
C GLU A 85 -5.12 -14.20 -4.45
N LEU A 86 -5.12 -14.87 -3.29
CA LEU A 86 -6.04 -14.57 -2.19
C LEU A 86 -5.90 -13.12 -1.72
N ARG A 87 -4.67 -12.62 -1.56
CA ARG A 87 -4.43 -11.22 -1.17
C ARG A 87 -4.97 -10.24 -2.22
N VAL A 88 -4.76 -10.53 -3.50
CA VAL A 88 -5.34 -9.72 -4.59
C VAL A 88 -6.87 -9.75 -4.51
N GLY A 89 -7.48 -10.93 -4.37
CA GLY A 89 -8.93 -11.09 -4.23
C GLY A 89 -9.50 -10.34 -3.03
N MET A 90 -8.85 -10.39 -1.87
CA MET A 90 -9.24 -9.63 -0.68
C MET A 90 -9.20 -8.12 -0.94
N ASN A 91 -8.13 -7.61 -1.55
CA ASN A 91 -8.03 -6.19 -1.90
C ASN A 91 -9.13 -5.76 -2.87
N GLN A 92 -9.48 -6.59 -3.86
CA GLN A 92 -10.58 -6.29 -4.78
C GLN A 92 -11.93 -6.28 -4.07
N ARG A 93 -12.16 -7.25 -3.16
CA ARG A 93 -13.36 -7.29 -2.35
C ARG A 93 -13.52 -6.04 -1.49
N GLU A 94 -12.46 -5.57 -0.84
CA GLU A 94 -12.49 -4.33 -0.05
C GLU A 94 -12.89 -3.12 -0.91
N ARG A 95 -12.30 -2.97 -2.09
CA ARG A 95 -12.66 -1.90 -3.04
C ARG A 95 -14.14 -1.97 -3.45
N LEU A 96 -14.64 -3.16 -3.77
CA LEU A 96 -16.04 -3.34 -4.14
C LEU A 96 -16.99 -3.00 -2.98
N LEU A 97 -16.63 -3.31 -1.73
CA LEU A 97 -17.42 -2.93 -0.57
C LEU A 97 -17.45 -1.41 -0.36
N GLU A 98 -16.33 -0.73 -0.58
CA GLU A 98 -16.29 0.74 -0.55
C GLU A 98 -17.16 1.36 -1.65
N ASP A 99 -17.14 0.79 -2.85
CA ASP A 99 -17.95 1.26 -3.98
C ASP A 99 -19.45 1.02 -3.74
N ILE A 100 -19.83 -0.15 -3.23
CA ILE A 100 -21.21 -0.44 -2.79
C ILE A 100 -21.64 0.63 -1.79
N LYS A 101 -20.87 0.84 -0.72
CA LYS A 101 -21.19 1.84 0.30
C LYS A 101 -21.35 3.24 -0.30
N ARG A 102 -20.49 3.62 -1.25
CA ARG A 102 -20.57 4.91 -1.95
C ARG A 102 -21.87 5.05 -2.75
N VAL A 103 -22.26 4.00 -3.46
CA VAL A 103 -23.53 3.97 -4.21
C VAL A 103 -24.72 4.04 -3.26
N GLN A 104 -24.72 3.26 -2.17
CA GLN A 104 -25.80 3.28 -1.18
C GLN A 104 -25.98 4.69 -0.60
N VAL A 105 -24.90 5.35 -0.18
CA VAL A 105 -24.96 6.74 0.34
C VAL A 105 -25.50 7.71 -0.71
N ARG A 106 -25.12 7.53 -1.98
CA ARG A 106 -25.63 8.37 -3.07
C ARG A 106 -27.15 8.21 -3.25
N ILE A 107 -27.65 6.98 -3.15
CA ILE A 107 -29.09 6.69 -3.26
C ILE A 107 -29.86 7.31 -2.09
N HIS A 108 -29.38 7.14 -0.85
CA HIS A 108 -30.00 7.77 0.32
C HIS A 108 -30.06 9.29 0.16
N ASN A 109 -28.96 9.93 -0.24
CA ASN A 109 -28.94 11.37 -0.48
C ASN A 109 -29.94 11.84 -1.56
N TRP A 110 -30.23 11.00 -2.55
CA TRP A 110 -31.25 11.30 -3.56
C TRP A 110 -32.66 11.16 -3.01
N LEU A 111 -32.92 10.11 -2.23
CA LEU A 111 -34.22 9.92 -1.57
C LEU A 111 -34.49 11.08 -0.62
N ASP A 112 -33.54 11.46 0.23
CA ASP A 112 -33.70 12.57 1.17
C ASP A 112 -33.96 13.92 0.46
N ARG A 113 -33.38 14.13 -0.72
CA ARG A 113 -33.51 15.40 -1.45
C ARG A 113 -34.81 15.52 -2.24
N PHE A 114 -35.32 14.42 -2.79
CA PHE A 114 -36.43 14.43 -3.73
C PHE A 114 -37.71 13.76 -3.20
N PHE A 115 -37.59 12.87 -2.22
CA PHE A 115 -38.69 12.09 -1.61
C PHE A 115 -38.45 11.89 -0.10
N PRO A 116 -38.46 12.96 0.73
CA PRO A 116 -38.17 12.85 2.16
C PRO A 116 -39.17 11.97 2.92
N GLU A 117 -40.43 11.86 2.45
CA GLU A 117 -41.46 10.99 3.01
C GLU A 117 -41.25 9.50 2.69
N PHE A 118 -40.24 9.17 1.87
CA PHE A 118 -39.97 7.80 1.44
C PHE A 118 -39.82 6.83 2.62
N THR A 119 -39.15 7.29 3.69
CA THR A 119 -38.89 6.47 4.89
C THR A 119 -40.13 6.24 5.76
N GLU A 120 -41.20 7.01 5.54
CA GLU A 120 -42.49 6.82 6.23
C GLU A 120 -43.27 5.64 5.65
N VAL A 121 -43.10 5.39 4.34
CA VAL A 121 -43.79 4.32 3.60
C VAL A 121 -42.93 3.05 3.54
N PHE A 122 -41.63 3.22 3.29
CA PHE A 122 -40.68 2.13 3.14
C PHE A 122 -39.56 2.22 4.16
N ARG A 123 -39.42 1.18 4.97
CA ARG A 123 -38.38 1.11 6.01
C ARG A 123 -36.96 0.99 5.45
N ASP A 124 -36.83 0.39 4.26
CA ASP A 124 -35.55 0.13 3.60
C ASP A 124 -35.73 0.25 2.09
N TRP A 125 -34.86 1.02 1.43
CA TRP A 125 -34.87 1.18 -0.02
C TRP A 125 -34.37 -0.06 -0.76
N GLU A 126 -33.61 -0.95 -0.11
CA GLU A 126 -33.23 -2.27 -0.64
C GLU A 126 -34.34 -3.32 -0.42
N GLY A 127 -35.44 -2.95 0.24
CA GLY A 127 -36.55 -3.84 0.53
C GLY A 127 -37.27 -4.33 -0.73
N LYS A 128 -37.71 -5.60 -0.72
CA LYS A 128 -38.44 -6.21 -1.85
C LYS A 128 -39.65 -5.40 -2.31
N ALA A 129 -40.35 -4.74 -1.39
CA ALA A 129 -41.51 -3.92 -1.73
C ALA A 129 -41.13 -2.69 -2.55
N VAL A 130 -39.99 -2.06 -2.25
CA VAL A 130 -39.47 -0.92 -3.01
C VAL A 130 -39.08 -1.34 -4.42
N LEU A 131 -38.30 -2.43 -4.53
CA LEU A 131 -37.79 -2.94 -5.81
C LEU A 131 -38.87 -3.45 -6.78
N VAL A 132 -40.08 -3.71 -6.30
CA VAL A 132 -41.22 -4.15 -7.12
C VAL A 132 -42.13 -2.98 -7.50
N CYS A 133 -42.20 -1.94 -6.66
CA CYS A 133 -43.07 -0.79 -6.86
C CYS A 133 -42.41 0.35 -7.68
N LEU A 134 -41.08 0.41 -7.72
CA LEU A 134 -40.26 1.37 -8.48
C LEU A 134 -39.44 0.65 -9.55
#